data_AF-A0A090VIJ5-F1
#
_entry.id   AF-A0A090VIJ5-F1
#
_cell.length_a   1.000
_cell.length_b   1.000
_cell.length_c   1.000
_cell.angle_alpha   90.00
_cell.angle_beta   90.00
_cell.angle_gamma   90.00
#
_symmetry.space_group_name_H-M   'P 1'
#
loop_
_entity.id
_entity.type
_entity.pdbx_description
1 polymer ?
#
loop_
_entity_poly.entity_id
_entity_poly.type
_entity_poly.pdbx_seq_one_letter_code
_entity_poly.pdbx_strand_id
1 'polypeptide(L)'
;MKWEKENATEWEAEFKMNKIEYSANFFEDGTWKETEHEIDENDIPQNVKAALASSFPGYEMEEAEISETQNGTVYEFEIEKDETEMEVAIDANGKVVKQEVKQKDDKDNKD
;
A
#
# COMPACT_ATOMS: atom_id res chain seq x y z
N MET A 1 -9.43 16.12 -8.98
CA MET A 1 -8.80 15.04 -9.73
C MET A 1 -7.59 15.61 -10.45
N LYS A 2 -6.42 15.01 -10.21
CA LYS A 2 -5.14 15.33 -10.82
C LYS A 2 -4.67 14.09 -11.56
N TRP A 3 -4.03 14.28 -12.70
CA TRP A 3 -3.42 13.20 -13.48
C TRP A 3 -1.94 13.46 -13.59
N GLU A 4 -1.14 12.42 -13.38
CA GLU A 4 0.29 12.48 -13.63
C GLU A 4 0.82 11.18 -14.22
N LYS A 5 1.97 11.29 -14.88
CA LYS A 5 2.67 10.13 -15.41
C LYS A 5 3.55 9.60 -14.30
N GLU A 6 3.14 8.48 -13.71
CA GLU A 6 3.82 7.87 -12.56
C GLU A 6 5.20 7.35 -12.97
N ASN A 7 5.24 6.64 -14.10
CA ASN A 7 6.49 6.17 -14.69
C ASN A 7 6.36 6.05 -16.21
N ALA A 8 7.37 5.50 -16.88
CA ALA A 8 7.39 5.39 -18.34
C ALA A 8 6.16 4.66 -18.92
N THR A 9 5.54 3.77 -18.16
CA THR A 9 4.48 2.85 -18.60
C THR A 9 3.12 3.07 -17.93
N GLU A 10 3.03 3.98 -16.95
CA GLU A 10 1.84 4.11 -16.10
C GLU A 10 1.44 5.58 -15.90
N TRP A 11 0.12 5.79 -15.81
CA TRP A 11 -0.53 7.03 -15.44
C TRP A 11 -1.27 6.83 -14.12
N GLU A 12 -1.26 7.86 -13.28
CA GLU A 12 -2.00 7.88 -12.03
C GLU A 12 -3.04 8.99 -12.04
N ALA A 13 -4.23 8.65 -11.54
CA ALA A 13 -5.28 9.60 -11.21
C ALA A 13 -5.47 9.70 -9.70
N GLU A 14 -5.14 10.85 -9.13
CA GLU A 14 -5.46 11.17 -7.75
C GLU A 14 -6.82 11.88 -7.67
N PHE A 15 -7.71 11.39 -6.79
CA PHE A 15 -9.01 11.99 -6.55
C PHE A 15 -9.48 11.81 -5.11
N LYS A 16 -10.54 12.53 -4.73
CA LYS A 16 -11.17 12.39 -3.41
C LYS A 16 -12.55 11.81 -3.55
N MET A 17 -12.83 10.76 -2.80
CA MET A 17 -14.17 10.16 -2.68
C MET A 17 -14.49 10.02 -1.20
N ASN A 18 -15.66 10.53 -0.77
CA ASN A 18 -16.06 10.54 0.64
C ASN A 18 -15.03 11.16 1.60
N LYS A 19 -14.23 12.13 1.12
CA LYS A 19 -13.12 12.81 1.81
C LYS A 19 -11.84 11.98 1.99
N ILE A 20 -11.83 10.73 1.56
CA ILE A 20 -10.65 9.88 1.49
C ILE A 20 -9.95 10.16 0.15
N GLU A 21 -8.62 10.21 0.17
CA GLU A 21 -7.79 10.31 -1.04
C GLU A 21 -7.65 8.91 -1.67
N TYR A 22 -7.79 8.86 -2.99
CA TYR A 22 -7.69 7.66 -3.81
C TYR A 22 -6.67 7.93 -4.91
N SER A 23 -5.85 6.93 -5.19
CA SER A 23 -5.04 6.82 -6.41
C SER A 23 -5.65 5.76 -7.32
N ALA A 24 -5.52 5.92 -8.63
CA ALA A 24 -5.86 4.88 -9.58
C ALA A 24 -4.85 4.86 -10.72
N ASN A 25 -4.20 3.71 -10.89
CA ASN A 25 -3.10 3.55 -11.83
C ASN A 25 -3.60 2.82 -13.08
N PHE A 26 -3.16 3.31 -14.25
CA PHE A 26 -3.52 2.80 -15.56
C PHE A 26 -2.27 2.64 -16.41
N PHE A 27 -2.21 1.58 -17.22
CA PHE A 27 -1.20 1.46 -18.26
C PHE A 27 -1.43 2.48 -19.39
N GLU A 28 -0.42 2.72 -20.23
CA GLU A 28 -0.51 3.69 -21.34
C GLU A 28 -1.66 3.41 -22.34
N ASP A 29 -2.12 2.17 -22.44
CA ASP A 29 -3.27 1.79 -23.29
C ASP A 29 -4.64 2.01 -22.62
N GLY A 30 -4.65 2.53 -21.38
CA GLY A 30 -5.85 2.78 -20.58
C GLY A 30 -6.33 1.56 -19.78
N THR A 31 -5.60 0.45 -19.79
CA THR A 31 -5.90 -0.70 -18.94
C THR A 31 -5.72 -0.34 -17.48
N TRP A 32 -6.78 -0.52 -16.68
CA TRP A 32 -6.74 -0.33 -15.24
C TRP A 32 -5.82 -1.37 -14.58
N LYS A 33 -4.93 -0.89 -13.71
CA LYS A 33 -3.97 -1.71 -12.96
C LYS A 33 -4.46 -1.90 -11.52
N GLU A 34 -4.65 -0.78 -10.83
CA GLU A 34 -5.12 -0.77 -9.44
C GLU A 34 -5.83 0.53 -9.05
N THR A 35 -6.55 0.49 -7.95
CA THR A 35 -7.07 1.66 -7.24
C THR A 35 -6.83 1.46 -5.77
N GLU A 36 -6.24 2.48 -5.13
CA GLU A 36 -5.74 2.38 -3.77
C GLU A 36 -6.29 3.53 -2.93
N HIS A 37 -6.47 3.25 -1.64
CA HIS A 37 -6.81 4.26 -0.65
C HIS A 37 -6.48 3.79 0.76
N GLU A 38 -6.26 4.76 1.65
CA GLU A 38 -6.08 4.51 3.08
C GLU A 38 -7.30 3.77 3.68
N ILE A 39 -7.03 2.83 4.60
CA ILE A 39 -8.04 2.11 5.37
C ILE A 39 -7.77 2.27 6.87
N ASP A 40 -8.81 2.54 7.65
CA ASP A 40 -8.70 2.59 9.11
C ASP A 40 -8.39 1.18 9.65
N GLU A 41 -7.50 1.09 10.65
CA GLU A 41 -7.09 -0.17 11.26
C GLU A 41 -8.28 -1.03 11.75
N ASN A 42 -9.39 -0.38 12.16
CA ASN A 42 -10.60 -1.05 12.61
C ASN A 42 -11.37 -1.73 11.48
N ASP A 43 -11.23 -1.25 10.25
CA ASP A 43 -11.91 -1.78 9.06
C ASP A 43 -11.12 -2.91 8.39
N ILE A 44 -9.86 -3.13 8.79
CA ILE A 44 -9.03 -4.23 8.28
C ILE A 44 -9.57 -5.59 8.77
N PRO A 45 -9.77 -6.58 7.88
CA PRO A 45 -10.24 -7.89 8.28
C PRO A 45 -9.36 -8.55 9.34
N GLN A 46 -10.00 -9.15 10.35
CA GLN A 46 -9.29 -9.74 11.49
C GLN A 46 -8.30 -10.83 11.09
N ASN A 47 -8.59 -11.62 10.05
CA ASN A 47 -7.68 -12.65 9.56
C ASN A 47 -6.42 -12.05 8.92
N VAL A 48 -6.53 -10.90 8.27
CA VAL A 48 -5.40 -10.18 7.66
C VAL A 48 -4.52 -9.57 8.76
N LYS A 49 -5.12 -8.90 9.75
CA LYS A 49 -4.38 -8.40 10.94
C LYS A 49 -3.64 -9.51 11.68
N ALA A 50 -4.30 -10.65 11.87
CA ALA A 50 -3.67 -11.82 12.49
C ALA A 50 -2.52 -12.37 11.65
N ALA A 51 -2.67 -12.41 10.31
CA ALA A 51 -1.62 -12.83 9.41
C ALA A 51 -0.39 -11.91 9.48
N LEU A 52 -0.59 -10.59 9.46
CA LEU A 52 0.48 -9.60 9.60
C LEU A 52 1.25 -9.80 10.92
N ALA A 53 0.54 -9.79 12.06
CA ALA A 53 1.14 -9.93 13.37
C ALA A 53 1.89 -11.26 13.56
N SER A 54 1.39 -12.35 12.96
CA SER A 54 2.03 -13.66 13.04
C SER A 54 3.26 -13.79 12.13
N SER A 55 3.26 -13.11 10.98
CA SER A 55 4.33 -13.17 9.99
C SER A 55 5.49 -12.23 10.34
N PHE A 56 5.18 -11.10 10.98
CA PHE A 56 6.13 -10.03 11.30
C PHE A 56 6.10 -9.68 12.80
N PRO A 57 6.51 -10.61 13.68
CA PRO A 57 6.41 -10.41 15.12
C PRO A 57 7.29 -9.25 15.62
N GLY A 58 6.65 -8.34 16.35
CA GLY A 58 7.29 -7.17 16.95
C GLY A 58 7.57 -6.03 15.98
N TYR A 59 7.01 -6.08 14.76
CA TYR A 59 6.82 -4.89 13.94
C TYR A 59 5.52 -4.18 14.35
N GLU A 60 5.53 -2.85 14.30
CA GLU A 60 4.38 -1.97 14.50
C GLU A 60 3.82 -1.57 13.13
N MET A 61 2.50 -1.37 13.04
CA MET A 61 1.84 -0.94 11.81
C MET A 61 1.74 0.58 11.82
N GLU A 62 2.35 1.24 10.84
CA GLU A 62 2.35 2.70 10.71
C GLU A 62 1.20 3.17 9.82
N GLU A 63 1.00 2.49 8.68
CA GLU A 63 -0.04 2.82 7.71
C GLU A 63 -0.64 1.56 7.10
N ALA A 64 -1.90 1.67 6.67
CA ALA A 64 -2.60 0.61 5.96
C ALA A 64 -3.42 1.17 4.80
N GLU A 65 -3.32 0.49 3.67
CA GLU A 65 -4.10 0.79 2.47
C GLU A 65 -4.83 -0.46 1.97
N ILE A 66 -5.89 -0.24 1.20
CA ILE A 66 -6.51 -1.27 0.38
C ILE A 66 -6.14 -1.01 -1.07
N SER A 67 -5.62 -2.03 -1.75
CA SER A 67 -5.35 -1.98 -3.19
C SER A 67 -6.27 -2.96 -3.92
N GLU A 68 -7.19 -2.41 -4.70
CA GLU A 68 -8.08 -3.15 -5.58
C GLU A 68 -7.38 -3.39 -6.91
N THR A 69 -7.15 -4.66 -7.27
CA THR A 69 -6.51 -5.04 -8.54
C THR A 69 -7.41 -5.96 -9.36
N GLN A 70 -7.02 -6.26 -10.60
CA GLN A 70 -7.70 -7.28 -11.41
C GLN A 70 -7.69 -8.69 -10.75
N ASN A 71 -6.71 -8.98 -9.90
CA ASN A 71 -6.57 -10.27 -9.23
C ASN A 71 -7.31 -10.34 -7.88
N GLY A 72 -7.98 -9.25 -7.49
CA GLY A 72 -8.67 -9.10 -6.22
C GLY A 72 -7.99 -8.07 -5.33
N THR A 73 -8.53 -7.94 -4.12
CA THR A 73 -8.08 -6.99 -3.11
C THR A 73 -6.87 -7.53 -2.35
N VAL A 74 -5.87 -6.65 -2.18
CA VAL A 74 -4.80 -6.82 -1.20
C VAL A 74 -4.85 -5.68 -0.19
N TYR A 75 -4.33 -5.95 1.01
CA TYR A 75 -4.13 -4.96 2.05
C TYR A 75 -2.63 -4.70 2.13
N GLU A 76 -2.25 -3.46 1.94
CA GLU A 76 -0.86 -3.03 1.96
C GLU A 76 -0.58 -2.35 3.30
N PHE A 77 0.58 -2.65 3.86
CA PHE A 77 0.97 -2.22 5.19
C PHE A 77 2.38 -1.65 5.15
N GLU A 78 2.54 -0.46 5.71
CA GLU A 78 3.83 0.01 6.16
C GLU A 78 4.04 -0.43 7.60
N ILE A 79 5.10 -1.19 7.85
CA ILE A 79 5.43 -1.70 9.18
C ILE A 79 6.86 -1.34 9.58
N GLU A 80 7.04 -0.93 10.84
CA GLU A 80 8.34 -0.51 11.38
C GLU A 80 8.80 -1.42 12.53
N LYS A 81 10.11 -1.66 12.58
CA LYS A 81 10.79 -2.21 13.76
C LYS A 81 12.20 -1.66 13.87
N ASP A 82 12.48 -1.01 14.99
CA ASP A 82 13.76 -0.35 15.27
C ASP A 82 14.11 0.69 14.19
N GLU A 83 15.05 0.40 13.28
CA GLU A 83 15.42 1.29 12.17
C GLU A 83 14.94 0.75 10.81
N THR A 84 14.23 -0.37 10.81
CA THR A 84 13.78 -1.07 9.61
C THR A 84 12.32 -0.80 9.34
N GLU A 85 12.03 -0.22 8.19
CA GLU A 85 10.69 -0.03 7.65
C GLU A 85 10.48 -1.02 6.50
N MET A 86 9.29 -1.60 6.41
CA MET A 86 8.95 -2.60 5.42
C MET A 86 7.55 -2.36 4.88
N GLU A 87 7.40 -2.49 3.58
CA GLU A 87 6.11 -2.56 2.90
C GLU A 87 5.70 -4.03 2.73
N VAL A 88 4.48 -4.37 3.11
CA VAL A 88 3.94 -5.73 3.06
C VAL A 88 2.56 -5.70 2.43
N ALA A 89 2.32 -6.55 1.41
CA ALA A 89 0.98 -6.77 0.89
C ALA A 89 0.46 -8.16 1.30
N ILE A 90 -0.75 -8.22 1.83
CA ILE A 90 -1.44 -9.45 2.26
C ILE A 90 -2.78 -9.56 1.50
N ASP A 91 -3.04 -10.71 0.88
CA ASP A 91 -4.32 -10.94 0.22
C ASP A 91 -5.48 -11.10 1.22
N ALA A 92 -6.72 -11.04 0.73
CA ALA A 92 -7.91 -11.18 1.57
C ALA A 92 -8.01 -12.52 2.35
N ASN A 93 -7.23 -13.54 1.99
CA ASN A 93 -7.18 -14.82 2.70
C ASN A 93 -6.12 -14.84 3.82
N GLY A 94 -5.35 -13.75 4.00
CA GLY A 94 -4.29 -13.66 4.98
C GLY A 94 -2.95 -14.24 4.49
N LYS A 95 -2.73 -14.35 3.17
CA LYS A 95 -1.44 -14.77 2.62
C LYS A 95 -0.60 -13.56 2.26
N VAL A 96 0.64 -13.51 2.75
CA VAL A 96 1.63 -12.51 2.31
C VAL A 96 1.94 -12.74 0.82
N VAL A 97 1.74 -11.71 0.01
CA VAL A 97 1.97 -11.73 -1.44
C VAL A 97 3.13 -10.83 -1.88
N LYS A 98 3.50 -9.83 -1.08
CA LYS A 98 4.68 -8.97 -1.27
C LYS A 98 5.29 -8.63 0.10
N GLN A 99 6.61 -8.49 0.15
CA GLN A 99 7.34 -7.88 1.26
C GLN A 99 8.60 -7.20 0.71
N GLU A 100 8.86 -5.96 1.10
CA GLU A 100 10.01 -5.18 0.64
C GLU A 100 10.49 -4.24 1.75
N VAL A 101 11.79 -4.30 2.09
CA VAL A 101 12.38 -3.38 3.07
C VAL A 101 12.57 -2.02 2.40
N LYS A 102 11.97 -0.96 2.97
CA LYS A 102 12.22 0.41 2.51
C LYS A 102 13.64 0.80 2.92
N GLN A 103 14.46 1.16 1.94
CA GLN A 103 15.76 1.78 2.23
C GLN A 103 15.49 3.22 2.63
N LYS A 104 15.90 3.62 3.84
CA LYS A 104 15.95 5.04 4.21
C LYS A 104 16.91 5.74 3.24
N ASP A 105 16.36 6.46 2.27
CA ASP A 105 17.12 7.40 1.45
C ASP A 105 17.71 8.44 2.42
N ASP A 106 19.04 8.48 2.56
CA ASP A 106 19.81 9.52 3.27
C ASP A 106 19.62 10.90 2.59
N LYS A 107 18.41 11.46 2.60
CA LYS A 107 18.09 12.80 2.06
C LYS A 107 17.83 13.86 3.13
N ASP A 108 18.11 13.56 4.40
CA ASP A 108 18.12 14.54 5.50
C ASP A 108 19.54 14.99 5.88
N ASN A 109 20.42 15.16 4.89
CA ASN A 109 21.59 16.02 5.06
C ASN A 109 21.59 17.15 4.01
N LYS A 110 20.74 18.15 4.23
CA LYS A 110 21.01 19.50 3.77
C LYS A 110 21.48 20.33 4.97
N ASP A 111 22.77 20.58 4.99
CA ASP A 111 23.45 21.61 5.80
C ASP A 111 22.70 22.96 5.79
#